data_AF-M0CEN6-F1
#
_entry.id   AF-M0CEN6-F1
#
_cell.length_a   1.000
_cell.length_b   1.000
_cell.length_c   1.000
_cell.angle_alpha   90.00
_cell.angle_beta   90.00
_cell.angle_gamma   90.00
#
_symmetry.space_group_name_H-M   'P 1'
#
loop_
_entity.id
_entity.type
_entity.pdbx_description
1 polymer ?
#
loop_
_entity_poly.entity_id
_entity_poly.type
_entity_poly.pdbx_seq_one_letter_code
_entity_poly.pdbx_strand_id
1 'polypeptide(L)'
;MVGTTLREIRHEIERLASDDGDYYVVCARSGERPVPVAGQRFATRTAAADAARATEQYRAALRRYDPQLPYYDPIVRQEQPLHVGDGPDDPDGGTDPVPQQPVDHGGEADDPLISFCHDVSGAVFEALSGSEHDEAETAIMETYLAAAEATTDRNTLCLVLLEAMAAELEAHLTVDERTRLLRDAAANLPSVAAAADPVEASLTYLDSLSLVRAYDVVREPRPEIDAWSVSLRGYAIDCDGRRFPTLPIGIDILRRTSEATAALGVTDVTALGEGDWELVVTSDVEAAGGLVCLTEDEP
;
A
#
# COMPACT_ATOMS: atom_id res chain seq x y z
N MET A 1 -11.45 25.48 -18.53
CA MET A 1 -10.50 24.94 -19.54
C MET A 1 -9.79 23.81 -18.84
N VAL A 2 -10.33 22.59 -18.95
CA VAL A 2 -9.91 21.46 -18.10
C VAL A 2 -8.60 20.93 -18.67
N GLY A 3 -7.49 21.21 -17.99
CA GLY A 3 -6.23 20.56 -18.29
C GLY A 3 -6.36 19.07 -18.00
N THR A 4 -5.72 18.24 -18.82
CA THR A 4 -5.67 16.79 -18.69
C THR A 4 -5.36 16.42 -17.23
N THR A 5 -6.22 15.61 -16.62
CA THR A 5 -6.09 15.23 -15.21
C THR A 5 -4.86 14.35 -15.00
N LEU A 6 -4.30 14.32 -13.78
CA LEU A 6 -3.15 13.46 -13.45
C LEU A 6 -3.42 11.99 -13.79
N ARG A 7 -4.66 11.53 -13.59
CA ARG A 7 -5.12 10.18 -13.93
C ARG A 7 -5.08 9.92 -15.44
N GLU A 8 -5.56 10.86 -16.25
CA GLU A 8 -5.50 10.75 -17.72
C GLU A 8 -4.05 10.71 -18.24
N ILE A 9 -3.15 11.51 -17.66
CA ILE A 9 -1.74 11.50 -18.03
C ILE A 9 -1.08 10.17 -17.65
N ARG A 10 -1.40 9.62 -16.47
CA ARG A 10 -0.91 8.30 -16.05
C ARG A 10 -1.42 7.19 -16.98
N HIS A 11 -2.71 7.20 -17.30
CA HIS A 11 -3.30 6.20 -18.19
C HIS A 11 -2.70 6.23 -19.60
N GLU A 12 -2.34 7.41 -20.12
CA GLU A 12 -1.64 7.50 -21.40
C GLU A 12 -0.22 6.91 -21.34
N ILE A 13 0.48 7.06 -20.22
CA ILE A 13 1.81 6.46 -20.02
C ILE A 13 1.71 4.93 -19.94
N GLU A 14 0.70 4.40 -19.24
CA GLU A 14 0.42 2.96 -19.15
C GLU A 14 0.04 2.38 -20.53
N ARG A 15 -0.76 3.10 -21.32
CA ARG A 15 -1.11 2.69 -22.69
C ARG A 15 0.10 2.60 -23.64
N LEU A 16 1.13 3.41 -23.38
CA LEU A 16 2.38 3.38 -24.16
C LEU A 16 3.31 2.26 -23.70
N ALA A 17 3.11 1.71 -22.49
CA ALA A 17 3.97 0.71 -21.92
C ALA A 17 3.85 -0.66 -22.62
N SER A 18 4.92 -1.44 -22.55
CA SER A 18 5.02 -2.78 -23.10
C SER A 18 6.01 -3.59 -22.26
N ASP A 19 5.59 -4.75 -21.79
CA ASP A 19 6.37 -5.60 -20.88
C ASP A 19 7.71 -6.06 -21.48
N ASP A 20 7.75 -6.24 -22.80
CA ASP A 20 8.95 -6.66 -23.56
C ASP A 20 9.70 -5.47 -24.21
N GLY A 21 9.50 -4.25 -23.72
CA GLY A 21 10.08 -3.04 -24.30
C GLY A 21 11.55 -2.78 -23.94
N ASP A 22 12.41 -2.61 -24.93
CA ASP A 22 13.83 -2.29 -24.73
C ASP A 22 14.09 -0.84 -24.27
N TYR A 23 13.08 0.04 -24.39
CA TYR A 23 13.23 1.45 -24.06
C TYR A 23 12.65 1.76 -22.68
N TYR A 24 13.30 2.65 -21.95
CA TYR A 24 12.87 3.10 -20.64
C TYR A 24 13.21 4.58 -20.44
N VAL A 25 12.56 5.22 -19.47
CA VAL A 25 12.75 6.65 -19.20
C VAL A 25 13.45 6.83 -17.86
N VAL A 26 14.51 7.63 -17.85
CA VAL A 26 15.27 8.00 -16.65
C VAL A 26 15.47 9.51 -16.57
N CYS A 27 15.73 10.02 -15.38
CA CYS A 27 16.25 11.37 -15.21
C CYS A 27 17.68 11.47 -15.76
N ALA A 28 17.96 12.44 -16.61
CA ALA A 28 19.30 12.67 -17.17
C ALA A 28 20.35 12.99 -16.09
N ARG A 29 19.92 13.59 -14.98
CA ARG A 29 20.80 14.03 -13.88
C ARG A 29 21.09 12.93 -12.86
N SER A 30 20.05 12.25 -12.37
CA SER A 30 20.18 11.24 -11.31
C SER A 30 20.24 9.80 -11.83
N GLY A 31 19.82 9.54 -13.08
CA GLY A 31 19.68 8.19 -13.60
C GLY A 31 18.47 7.43 -13.06
N GLU A 32 17.74 8.00 -12.10
CA GLU A 32 16.54 7.42 -11.50
C GLU A 32 15.37 7.37 -12.48
N ARG A 33 14.45 6.42 -12.29
CA ARG A 33 13.22 6.34 -13.07
C ARG A 33 12.10 7.11 -12.36
N PRO A 34 11.70 8.29 -12.85
CA PRO A 34 10.72 9.11 -12.14
C PRO A 34 9.31 8.53 -12.24
N VAL A 35 8.51 8.65 -11.18
CA VAL A 35 7.06 8.37 -11.27
C VAL A 35 6.40 9.35 -12.26
N PRO A 36 5.55 8.88 -13.20
CA PRO A 36 4.93 7.55 -13.23
C PRO A 36 5.54 6.53 -14.21
N VAL A 37 6.72 6.81 -14.77
CA VAL A 37 7.44 5.88 -15.67
C VAL A 37 8.39 4.91 -14.94
N ALA A 38 8.40 4.96 -13.61
CA ALA A 38 9.07 3.96 -12.77
C ALA A 38 8.49 2.57 -13.07
N GLY A 39 9.37 1.57 -13.25
CA GLY A 39 8.99 0.20 -13.62
C GLY A 39 8.55 0.01 -15.09
N GLN A 40 8.14 1.07 -15.79
CA GLN A 40 7.60 0.95 -17.14
C GLN A 40 8.67 0.76 -18.22
N ARG A 41 8.30 0.00 -19.25
CA ARG A 41 9.09 -0.31 -20.45
C ARG A 41 8.30 0.07 -21.70
N PHE A 42 8.99 0.39 -22.78
CA PHE A 42 8.38 0.87 -24.02
C PHE A 42 8.98 0.14 -25.21
N ALA A 43 8.13 -0.32 -26.12
CA ALA A 43 8.56 -1.08 -27.31
C ALA A 43 9.37 -0.23 -28.30
N THR A 44 9.14 1.09 -28.34
CA THR A 44 9.78 1.99 -29.31
C THR A 44 10.34 3.23 -28.63
N ARG A 45 11.39 3.80 -29.23
CA ARG A 45 11.95 5.09 -28.81
C ARG A 45 10.92 6.21 -28.84
N THR A 46 10.00 6.18 -29.81
CA THR A 46 8.93 7.17 -29.95
C THR A 46 7.96 7.08 -28.78
N ALA A 47 7.48 5.87 -28.45
CA ALA A 47 6.60 5.65 -27.28
C ALA A 47 7.27 6.09 -25.98
N ALA A 48 8.55 5.78 -25.79
CA ALA A 48 9.32 6.23 -24.64
C ALA A 48 9.47 7.77 -24.60
N ALA A 49 9.63 8.43 -25.75
CA ALA A 49 9.74 9.88 -25.82
C ALA A 49 8.41 10.57 -25.51
N ASP A 50 7.29 9.97 -25.94
CA ASP A 50 5.95 10.46 -25.60
C ASP A 50 5.65 10.25 -24.11
N ALA A 51 6.06 9.11 -23.54
CA ALA A 51 5.97 8.86 -22.10
C ALA A 51 6.86 9.81 -21.27
N ALA A 52 8.06 10.15 -21.74
CA ALA A 52 8.91 11.16 -21.10
C ALA A 52 8.22 12.54 -21.07
N ARG A 53 7.61 12.96 -22.18
CA ARG A 53 6.85 14.22 -22.25
C ARG A 53 5.62 14.21 -21.34
N ALA A 54 4.89 13.09 -21.31
CA ALA A 54 3.76 12.90 -20.41
C ALA A 54 4.21 12.94 -18.94
N THR A 55 5.39 12.38 -18.62
CA THR A 55 6.00 12.46 -17.28
C THR A 55 6.31 13.90 -16.87
N GLU A 56 6.84 14.72 -17.79
CA GLU A 56 7.05 16.16 -17.51
C GLU A 56 5.74 16.87 -17.18
N GLN A 57 4.69 16.62 -17.97
CA GLN A 57 3.37 17.19 -17.75
C GLN A 57 2.76 16.74 -16.42
N TYR A 58 2.88 15.46 -16.10
CA TYR A 58 2.43 14.87 -14.84
C TYR A 58 3.10 15.57 -13.64
N ARG A 59 4.43 15.68 -13.67
CA ARG A 59 5.18 16.31 -12.56
C ARG A 59 4.96 17.82 -12.49
N ALA A 60 4.75 18.49 -13.63
CA ALA A 60 4.39 19.91 -13.64
C ALA A 60 3.00 20.15 -13.03
N ALA A 61 2.04 19.24 -13.29
CA ALA A 61 0.73 19.28 -12.68
C ALA A 61 0.79 18.98 -11.17
N LEU A 62 1.58 17.99 -10.74
CA LEU A 62 1.79 17.68 -9.31
C LEU A 62 2.40 18.86 -8.54
N ARG A 63 3.29 19.64 -9.16
CA ARG A 63 3.90 20.82 -8.50
C ARG A 63 2.93 21.93 -8.12
N ARG A 64 1.68 21.87 -8.61
CA ARG A 64 0.62 22.76 -8.13
C ARG A 64 0.17 22.42 -6.72
N TYR A 65 0.32 21.16 -6.32
CA TYR A 65 -0.07 20.63 -5.02
C TYR A 65 1.15 20.50 -4.09
N ASP A 66 2.30 20.08 -4.62
CA ASP A 66 3.57 20.02 -3.90
C ASP A 66 4.65 20.84 -4.62
N PRO A 67 4.87 22.12 -4.22
CA PRO A 67 5.91 22.96 -4.80
C PRO A 67 7.35 22.46 -4.55
N GLN A 68 7.57 21.58 -3.57
CA GLN A 68 8.90 21.06 -3.23
C GLN A 68 9.30 19.85 -4.09
N LEU A 69 8.40 19.33 -4.93
CA LEU A 69 8.61 18.14 -5.71
C LEU A 69 9.87 18.23 -6.62
N PRO A 70 10.79 17.25 -6.55
CA PRO A 70 12.05 17.26 -7.31
C PRO A 70 11.87 17.46 -8.82
N TYR A 71 12.79 18.24 -9.41
CA TYR A 71 12.91 18.42 -10.85
C TYR A 71 13.70 17.29 -11.48
N TYR A 72 13.03 16.54 -12.35
CA TYR A 72 13.65 15.52 -13.19
C TYR A 72 13.65 15.98 -14.64
N ASP A 73 14.70 15.61 -15.36
CA ASP A 73 14.82 15.79 -16.81
C ASP A 73 14.66 14.42 -17.48
N PRO A 74 13.43 13.96 -17.75
CA PRO A 74 13.20 12.63 -18.28
C PRO A 74 13.76 12.49 -19.70
N ILE A 75 14.63 11.50 -19.89
CA ILE A 75 15.24 11.15 -21.17
C ILE A 75 15.03 9.66 -21.47
N VAL A 76 14.98 9.34 -22.75
CA VAL A 76 14.86 7.95 -23.21
C VAL A 76 16.22 7.26 -23.21
N ARG A 77 16.28 6.07 -22.64
CA ARG A 77 17.37 5.12 -22.75
C ARG A 77 16.88 3.84 -23.42
N GLN A 78 17.81 3.13 -24.02
CA GLN A 78 17.60 1.82 -24.61
C GLN A 78 18.52 0.85 -23.87
N GLU A 79 18.03 -0.33 -23.52
CA GLU A 79 18.91 -1.42 -23.11
C GLU A 79 19.74 -1.86 -24.31
N GLN A 80 21.06 -1.68 -24.21
CA GLN A 80 21.96 -2.31 -25.17
C GLN A 80 22.05 -3.79 -24.79
N PRO A 81 21.77 -4.71 -25.72
CA PRO A 81 22.11 -6.10 -25.50
C PRO A 81 23.61 -6.18 -25.23
N LEU A 82 24.00 -6.90 -24.18
CA LEU A 82 25.40 -7.25 -23.95
C LEU A 82 25.89 -8.02 -25.19
N HIS A 83 26.63 -7.35 -26.07
CA HIS A 83 27.35 -8.03 -27.13
C HIS A 83 28.44 -8.89 -26.47
N VAL A 84 28.16 -10.19 -26.33
CA VAL A 84 29.20 -11.20 -26.16
C VAL A 84 29.90 -11.33 -27.51
N GLY A 85 30.84 -10.41 -27.76
CA GLY A 85 31.75 -10.47 -28.89
C GLY A 85 32.84 -11.50 -28.62
N ASP A 86 32.86 -12.56 -29.42
CA ASP A 86 33.99 -13.45 -29.62
C ASP A 86 35.12 -12.63 -30.30
N GLY A 87 36.31 -12.54 -29.68
CA GLY A 87 37.43 -11.66 -30.10
C GLY A 87 38.26 -12.19 -31.29
N PRO A 88 39.51 -11.72 -31.56
CA PRO A 88 40.30 -10.62 -30.96
C PRO A 88 41.00 -9.67 -31.99
N ASP A 89 41.94 -8.82 -31.51
CA ASP A 89 42.91 -7.91 -32.17
C ASP A 89 42.40 -6.47 -32.40
N ASP A 90 43.03 -5.36 -31.96
CA ASP A 90 44.31 -5.06 -31.29
C ASP A 90 44.17 -3.61 -30.68
N PRO A 91 45.19 -2.93 -30.10
CA PRO A 91 45.07 -2.18 -28.87
C PRO A 91 44.92 -0.66 -29.08
N ASP A 92 44.54 0.04 -28.02
CA ASP A 92 45.01 1.39 -27.64
C ASP A 92 43.86 2.25 -27.11
N GLY A 93 44.17 2.96 -26.02
CA GLY A 93 43.38 4.10 -25.57
C GLY A 93 42.41 3.87 -24.41
N GLY A 94 42.95 3.96 -23.20
CA GLY A 94 42.39 4.91 -22.24
C GLY A 94 41.62 4.34 -21.06
N THR A 95 42.15 4.70 -19.87
CA THR A 95 41.50 4.74 -18.56
C THR A 95 41.15 3.40 -17.94
N ASP A 96 42.02 2.97 -17.02
CA ASP A 96 41.69 1.99 -15.99
C ASP A 96 40.35 2.34 -15.33
N PRO A 97 39.33 1.48 -15.40
CA PRO A 97 38.18 1.61 -14.53
C PRO A 97 38.66 1.25 -13.12
N VAL A 98 38.65 2.25 -12.25
CA VAL A 98 38.63 2.03 -10.80
C VAL A 98 37.60 0.93 -10.54
N PRO A 99 37.91 -0.16 -9.82
CA PRO A 99 36.89 -1.14 -9.48
C PRO A 99 35.87 -0.40 -8.62
N GLN A 100 34.74 -0.04 -9.23
CA GLN A 100 33.55 0.26 -8.48
C GLN A 100 33.22 -1.06 -7.80
N GLN A 101 33.63 -1.16 -6.53
CA GLN A 101 33.03 -2.11 -5.63
C GLN A 101 31.52 -1.98 -5.84
N PRO A 102 30.78 -3.10 -5.92
CA PRO A 102 29.34 -3.01 -5.95
C PRO A 102 28.98 -2.19 -4.72
N VAL A 103 28.54 -0.96 -4.93
CA VAL A 103 27.70 -0.32 -3.95
C VAL A 103 26.52 -1.24 -3.92
N ASP A 104 26.45 -1.99 -2.83
CA ASP A 104 25.29 -2.71 -2.39
C ASP A 104 24.19 -1.65 -2.21
N HIS A 105 23.64 -1.19 -3.32
CA HIS A 105 22.29 -0.71 -3.35
C HIS A 105 21.52 -1.97 -3.09
N GLY A 106 21.25 -2.21 -1.81
CA GLY A 106 20.25 -3.14 -1.37
C GLY A 106 18.98 -2.81 -2.15
N GLY A 107 18.82 -3.44 -3.30
CA GLY A 107 17.52 -3.89 -3.74
C GLY A 107 17.14 -4.96 -2.74
N GLU A 108 16.79 -4.52 -1.52
CA GLU A 108 15.84 -5.27 -0.72
C GLU A 108 14.67 -5.49 -1.67
N ALA A 109 14.38 -6.75 -1.96
CA ALA A 109 13.10 -7.09 -2.56
C ALA A 109 12.02 -6.28 -1.83
N ASP A 110 11.15 -5.57 -2.57
CA ASP A 110 10.06 -4.78 -1.99
C ASP A 110 9.44 -5.60 -0.86
N ASP A 111 9.58 -5.13 0.39
CA ASP A 111 9.08 -5.84 1.56
C ASP A 111 7.58 -6.04 1.34
N PRO A 112 7.10 -7.29 1.23
CA PRO A 112 5.71 -7.56 0.86
C PRO A 112 4.74 -6.99 1.88
N LEU A 113 5.15 -6.87 3.16
CA LEU A 113 4.39 -6.19 4.20
C LEU A 113 4.21 -4.71 3.85
N ILE A 114 5.29 -4.05 3.47
CA ILE A 114 5.30 -2.61 3.19
C ILE A 114 4.52 -2.30 1.92
N SER A 115 4.63 -3.14 0.89
CA SER A 115 3.78 -3.02 -0.30
C SER A 115 2.30 -3.11 0.07
N PHE A 116 1.93 -4.10 0.88
CA PHE A 116 0.55 -4.26 1.35
C PHE A 116 0.08 -3.06 2.19
N CYS A 117 0.91 -2.55 3.11
CA CYS A 117 0.59 -1.37 3.91
C CYS A 117 0.37 -0.14 3.02
N HIS A 118 1.20 0.04 1.97
CA HIS A 118 1.04 1.12 1.00
C HIS A 118 -0.26 0.99 0.21
N ASP A 119 -0.59 -0.21 -0.26
CA ASP A 119 -1.83 -0.47 -1.00
C ASP A 119 -3.06 -0.17 -0.13
N VAL A 120 -3.08 -0.69 1.11
CA VAL A 120 -4.15 -0.43 2.09
C VAL A 120 -4.28 1.07 2.38
N SER A 121 -3.16 1.75 2.67
CA SER A 121 -3.15 3.19 2.95
C SER A 121 -3.69 3.99 1.77
N GLY A 122 -3.24 3.67 0.55
CA GLY A 122 -3.71 4.33 -0.67
C GLY A 122 -5.19 4.10 -0.92
N ALA A 123 -5.69 2.89 -0.67
CA ALA A 123 -7.10 2.56 -0.82
C ALA A 123 -8.00 3.31 0.16
N VAL A 124 -7.54 3.48 1.41
CA VAL A 124 -8.23 4.26 2.45
C VAL A 124 -8.27 5.74 2.08
N PHE A 125 -7.15 6.32 1.66
CA PHE A 125 -7.13 7.73 1.22
C PHE A 125 -7.98 7.97 -0.03
N GLU A 126 -7.99 7.05 -1.01
CA GLU A 126 -8.88 7.19 -2.17
C GLU A 126 -10.36 7.12 -1.75
N ALA A 127 -10.71 6.25 -0.79
CA ALA A 127 -12.06 6.18 -0.24
C ALA A 127 -12.44 7.47 0.52
N LEU A 128 -11.52 8.03 1.32
CA LEU A 128 -11.71 9.31 2.01
C LEU A 128 -11.90 10.46 1.01
N SER A 129 -11.06 10.55 -0.01
CA SER A 129 -11.12 11.60 -1.03
C SER A 129 -12.43 11.56 -1.84
N GLY A 130 -13.09 10.40 -1.93
CA GLY A 130 -14.40 10.23 -2.55
C GLY A 130 -15.58 10.52 -1.61
N SER A 131 -15.32 10.75 -0.32
CA SER A 131 -16.30 10.96 0.73
C SER A 131 -16.38 12.42 1.18
N GLU A 132 -17.22 12.73 2.17
CA GLU A 132 -17.37 14.07 2.77
C GLU A 132 -16.56 14.25 4.07
N HIS A 133 -15.58 13.36 4.34
CA HIS A 133 -14.87 13.27 5.62
C HIS A 133 -13.48 13.97 5.62
N ASP A 134 -13.41 15.21 5.12
CA ASP A 134 -12.17 16.01 5.04
C ASP A 134 -11.47 16.17 6.41
N GLU A 135 -12.25 16.24 7.49
CA GLU A 135 -11.72 16.38 8.86
C GLU A 135 -10.92 15.13 9.28
N ALA A 136 -11.42 13.93 8.96
CA ALA A 136 -10.73 12.68 9.26
C ALA A 136 -9.45 12.54 8.44
N GLU A 137 -9.50 12.87 7.14
CA GLU A 137 -8.31 12.88 6.27
C GLU A 137 -7.23 13.83 6.78
N THR A 138 -7.62 15.04 7.20
CA THR A 138 -6.71 16.03 7.76
C THR A 138 -6.07 15.54 9.06
N ALA A 139 -6.87 14.99 9.98
CA ALA A 139 -6.39 14.47 11.26
C ALA A 139 -5.37 13.34 11.06
N ILE A 140 -5.63 12.41 10.12
CA ILE A 140 -4.68 11.33 9.78
C ILE A 140 -3.34 11.90 9.33
N MET A 141 -3.36 12.88 8.43
CA MET A 141 -2.13 13.48 7.91
C MET A 141 -1.36 14.25 8.98
N GLU A 142 -2.05 14.96 9.87
CA GLU A 142 -1.42 15.66 11.00
C GLU A 142 -0.76 14.68 11.99
N THR A 143 -1.47 13.62 12.39
CA THR A 143 -0.95 12.57 13.29
C THR A 143 0.25 11.84 12.64
N TYR A 144 0.14 11.51 11.35
CA TYR A 144 1.24 10.91 10.60
C TYR A 144 2.47 11.81 10.50
N LEU A 145 2.30 13.11 10.22
CA LEU A 145 3.42 14.06 10.15
C LEU A 145 4.12 14.20 11.50
N ALA A 146 3.37 14.24 12.60
CA ALA A 146 3.94 14.25 13.94
C ALA A 146 4.77 12.99 14.22
N ALA A 147 4.30 11.82 13.80
CA ALA A 147 5.06 10.57 13.91
C ALA A 147 6.32 10.56 13.02
N ALA A 148 6.21 11.08 11.79
CA ALA A 148 7.34 11.18 10.85
C ALA A 148 8.46 12.10 11.35
N GLU A 149 8.16 13.07 12.23
CA GLU A 149 9.18 13.87 12.91
C GLU A 149 9.91 13.09 14.01
N ALA A 150 9.28 12.07 14.60
CA ALA A 150 9.80 11.28 15.71
C ALA A 150 10.61 10.04 15.27
N THR A 151 10.32 9.47 14.11
CA THR A 151 11.02 8.29 13.57
C THR A 151 11.58 8.53 12.18
N THR A 152 12.75 7.96 11.90
CA THR A 152 13.37 7.98 10.56
C THR A 152 13.33 6.62 9.87
N ASP A 153 12.83 5.59 10.56
CA ASP A 153 12.63 4.27 9.95
C ASP A 153 11.35 4.28 9.10
N ARG A 154 11.54 4.08 7.79
CA ARG A 154 10.46 4.08 6.81
C ARG A 154 9.46 2.95 7.06
N ASN A 155 9.92 1.76 7.45
CA ASN A 155 9.06 0.60 7.61
C ASN A 155 8.15 0.79 8.84
N THR A 156 8.72 1.27 9.94
CA THR A 156 7.96 1.72 11.11
C THR A 156 6.92 2.78 10.73
N LEU A 157 7.31 3.77 9.91
CA LEU A 157 6.41 4.86 9.54
C LEU A 157 5.17 4.39 8.75
N CYS A 158 5.29 3.34 7.92
CA CYS A 158 4.14 2.75 7.23
C CYS A 158 3.15 2.06 8.19
N LEU A 159 3.65 1.39 9.24
CA LEU A 159 2.80 0.75 10.25
C LEU A 159 2.11 1.82 11.12
N VAL A 160 2.83 2.87 11.50
CA VAL A 160 2.28 4.01 12.24
C VAL A 160 1.20 4.75 11.42
N LEU A 161 1.35 4.83 10.09
CA LEU A 161 0.29 5.39 9.24
C LEU A 161 -1.01 4.57 9.34
N LEU A 162 -0.93 3.24 9.29
CA LEU A 162 -2.12 2.38 9.42
C LEU A 162 -2.76 2.50 10.81
N GLU A 163 -1.94 2.63 11.85
CA GLU A 163 -2.41 2.90 13.20
C GLU A 163 -3.13 4.26 13.29
N ALA A 164 -2.53 5.32 12.73
CA ALA A 164 -3.12 6.65 12.70
C ALA A 164 -4.45 6.65 11.93
N MET A 165 -4.51 6.02 10.76
CA MET A 165 -5.76 5.83 10.02
C MET A 165 -6.81 5.16 10.86
N ALA A 166 -6.47 4.05 11.52
CA ALA A 166 -7.39 3.31 12.36
C ALA A 166 -7.93 4.19 13.52
N ALA A 167 -7.04 4.88 14.23
CA ALA A 167 -7.42 5.72 15.36
C ALA A 167 -8.28 6.92 14.95
N GLU A 168 -7.92 7.64 13.90
CA GLU A 168 -8.64 8.85 13.48
C GLU A 168 -9.97 8.51 12.81
N LEU A 169 -10.04 7.42 12.04
CA LEU A 169 -11.32 6.95 11.50
C LEU A 169 -12.28 6.55 12.64
N GLU A 170 -11.79 5.91 13.71
CA GLU A 170 -12.58 5.63 14.91
C GLU A 170 -13.05 6.90 15.62
N ALA A 171 -12.19 7.92 15.72
CA ALA A 171 -12.52 9.17 16.41
C ALA A 171 -13.53 10.04 15.63
N HIS A 172 -13.48 10.01 14.30
CA HIS A 172 -14.23 10.95 13.46
C HIS A 172 -15.46 10.36 12.76
N LEU A 173 -15.53 9.04 12.54
CA LEU A 173 -16.62 8.42 11.79
C LEU A 173 -17.49 7.51 12.66
N THR A 174 -18.78 7.52 12.39
CA THR A 174 -19.74 6.55 12.95
C THR A 174 -19.44 5.14 12.44
N VAL A 175 -19.96 4.11 13.13
CA VAL A 175 -19.81 2.70 12.72
C VAL A 175 -20.27 2.47 11.27
N ASP A 176 -21.39 3.08 10.86
CA ASP A 176 -21.93 2.93 9.50
C ASP A 176 -21.04 3.60 8.44
N GLU A 177 -20.50 4.78 8.75
CA GLU A 177 -19.56 5.49 7.88
C GLU A 177 -18.25 4.72 7.75
N ARG A 178 -17.68 4.24 8.86
CA ARG A 178 -16.49 3.38 8.88
C ARG A 178 -16.69 2.12 8.04
N THR A 179 -17.84 1.46 8.20
CA THR A 179 -18.15 0.24 7.45
C THR A 179 -18.27 0.53 5.95
N ARG A 180 -18.92 1.63 5.55
CA ARG A 180 -19.02 2.04 4.15
C ARG A 180 -17.64 2.35 3.57
N LEU A 181 -16.86 3.14 4.28
CA LEU A 181 -15.50 3.53 3.89
C LEU A 181 -14.59 2.31 3.69
N LEU A 182 -14.68 1.31 4.57
CA LEU A 182 -13.89 0.09 4.42
C LEU A 182 -14.29 -0.76 3.22
N ARG A 183 -15.58 -0.81 2.88
CA ARG A 183 -16.04 -1.48 1.65
C ARG A 183 -15.53 -0.74 0.41
N ASP A 184 -15.58 0.59 0.43
CA ASP A 184 -15.08 1.41 -0.68
C ASP A 184 -13.55 1.26 -0.83
N ALA A 185 -12.81 1.25 0.28
CA ALA A 185 -11.37 0.97 0.29
C ALA A 185 -11.05 -0.46 -0.23
N ALA A 186 -11.78 -1.47 0.22
CA ALA A 186 -11.63 -2.83 -0.29
C ALA A 186 -11.90 -2.94 -1.81
N ALA A 187 -12.87 -2.18 -2.32
CA ALA A 187 -13.19 -2.11 -3.75
C ALA A 187 -12.15 -1.38 -4.59
N ASN A 188 -11.37 -0.47 -3.98
CA ASN A 188 -10.26 0.23 -4.64
C ASN A 188 -9.00 -0.66 -4.79
N LEU A 189 -8.93 -1.79 -4.09
CA LEU A 189 -7.82 -2.73 -4.17
C LEU A 189 -8.00 -3.75 -5.31
N PRO A 190 -6.92 -4.38 -5.79
CA PRO A 190 -7.02 -5.46 -6.77
C PRO A 190 -7.98 -6.55 -6.29
N SER A 191 -8.87 -6.98 -7.18
CA SER A 191 -9.89 -7.97 -6.83
C SER A 191 -9.28 -9.33 -6.51
N VAL A 192 -9.86 -9.99 -5.50
CA VAL A 192 -9.48 -11.33 -5.04
C VAL A 192 -10.70 -12.23 -5.14
N ALA A 193 -10.49 -13.51 -5.41
CA ALA A 193 -11.58 -14.47 -5.41
C ALA A 193 -12.20 -14.57 -4.00
N ALA A 194 -13.54 -14.59 -3.95
CA ALA A 194 -14.24 -14.80 -2.69
C ALA A 194 -13.88 -16.17 -2.09
N ALA A 195 -13.65 -16.20 -0.79
CA ALA A 195 -13.28 -17.41 -0.05
C ALA A 195 -14.50 -18.00 0.67
N ALA A 196 -14.51 -19.32 0.86
CA ALA A 196 -15.54 -19.99 1.66
C ALA A 196 -15.43 -19.62 3.15
N ASP A 197 -14.20 -19.46 3.64
CA ASP A 197 -13.90 -18.85 4.93
C ASP A 197 -13.00 -17.61 4.69
N PRO A 198 -13.58 -16.40 4.64
CA PRO A 198 -12.82 -15.19 4.36
C PRO A 198 -11.89 -14.80 5.51
N VAL A 199 -12.22 -15.14 6.76
CA VAL A 199 -11.39 -14.83 7.93
C VAL A 199 -10.12 -15.67 7.92
N GLU A 200 -10.25 -16.99 7.77
CA GLU A 200 -9.08 -17.88 7.70
C GLU A 200 -8.20 -17.57 6.49
N ALA A 201 -8.80 -17.32 5.32
CA ALA A 201 -8.06 -16.98 4.11
C ALA A 201 -7.29 -15.65 4.23
N SER A 202 -7.86 -14.65 4.90
CA SER A 202 -7.18 -13.38 5.18
C SER A 202 -6.04 -13.56 6.16
N LEU A 203 -6.25 -14.24 7.28
CA LEU A 203 -5.18 -14.47 8.26
C LEU A 203 -4.01 -15.28 7.66
N THR A 204 -4.31 -16.27 6.80
CA THR A 204 -3.28 -17.00 6.03
C THR A 204 -2.44 -16.05 5.17
N TYR A 205 -3.08 -15.10 4.50
CA TYR A 205 -2.38 -14.12 3.66
C TYR A 205 -1.55 -13.15 4.50
N LEU A 206 -2.10 -12.63 5.60
CA LEU A 206 -1.40 -11.68 6.46
C LEU A 206 -0.21 -12.30 7.20
N ASP A 207 -0.28 -13.59 7.54
CA ASP A 207 0.85 -14.39 8.03
C ASP A 207 1.96 -14.49 6.97
N SER A 208 1.61 -14.74 5.71
CA SER A 208 2.59 -14.78 4.61
C SER A 208 3.31 -13.44 4.37
N LEU A 209 2.70 -12.34 4.79
CA LEU A 209 3.28 -10.99 4.76
C LEU A 209 4.05 -10.64 6.05
N SER A 210 4.05 -11.51 7.07
CA SER A 210 4.60 -11.20 8.40
C SER A 210 3.92 -10.04 9.14
N LEU A 211 2.68 -9.68 8.77
CA LEU A 211 1.87 -8.72 9.56
C LEU A 211 1.45 -9.34 10.91
N VAL A 212 1.21 -10.65 10.90
CA VAL A 212 1.06 -11.50 12.10
C VAL A 212 2.10 -12.60 12.02
N ARG A 213 2.66 -13.01 13.17
CA ARG A 213 3.66 -14.10 13.20
C ARG A 213 3.02 -15.48 13.29
N ALA A 214 1.85 -15.56 13.88
CA ALA A 214 1.04 -16.76 13.96
C ALA A 214 -0.41 -16.37 14.28
N TYR A 215 -1.34 -17.24 13.92
CA TYR A 215 -2.74 -17.11 14.28
C TYR A 215 -3.38 -18.47 14.52
N ASP A 216 -4.48 -18.47 15.26
CA ASP A 216 -5.43 -19.59 15.35
C ASP A 216 -6.83 -19.04 15.12
N VAL A 217 -7.67 -19.78 14.38
CA VAL A 217 -9.03 -19.37 14.05
C VAL A 217 -9.97 -20.55 14.23
N VAL A 218 -11.04 -20.32 14.98
CA VAL A 218 -12.09 -21.30 15.22
C VAL A 218 -13.42 -20.70 14.80
N ARG A 219 -14.04 -21.27 13.77
CA ARG A 219 -15.40 -20.90 13.38
C ARG A 219 -16.39 -21.43 14.41
N GLU A 220 -17.13 -20.53 15.02
CA GLU A 220 -18.14 -20.86 16.02
C GLU A 220 -19.42 -21.34 15.33
N PRO A 221 -20.01 -22.47 15.77
CA PRO A 221 -21.28 -22.93 15.23
C PRO A 221 -22.44 -22.08 15.77
N ARG A 222 -22.76 -21.00 15.09
CA ARG A 222 -23.93 -20.15 15.36
C ARG A 222 -24.94 -20.26 14.21
N PRO A 223 -26.25 -20.42 14.49
CA PRO A 223 -27.25 -20.76 13.47
C PRO A 223 -27.70 -19.58 12.58
N GLU A 224 -27.48 -18.34 13.01
CA GLU A 224 -28.01 -17.13 12.35
C GLU A 224 -26.94 -16.10 11.96
N ILE A 225 -25.75 -16.19 12.57
CA ILE A 225 -24.61 -15.31 12.32
C ILE A 225 -23.37 -16.17 12.18
N ASP A 226 -22.44 -15.76 11.32
CA ASP A 226 -21.11 -16.35 11.30
C ASP A 226 -20.25 -15.66 12.35
N ALA A 227 -19.52 -16.45 13.14
CA ALA A 227 -18.60 -15.93 14.15
C ALA A 227 -17.31 -16.76 14.15
N TRP A 228 -16.19 -16.10 14.43
CA TRP A 228 -14.86 -16.68 14.47
C TRP A 228 -14.14 -16.18 15.72
N SER A 229 -13.77 -17.10 16.61
CA SER A 229 -12.79 -16.79 17.65
C SER A 229 -11.40 -16.79 17.01
N VAL A 230 -10.68 -15.68 17.14
CA VAL A 230 -9.37 -15.46 16.52
C VAL A 230 -8.36 -15.15 17.61
N SER A 231 -7.21 -15.80 17.54
CA SER A 231 -6.03 -15.45 18.36
C SER A 231 -4.87 -15.13 17.43
N LEU A 232 -4.20 -14.00 17.69
CA LEU A 232 -3.09 -13.48 16.90
C LEU A 232 -1.85 -13.39 17.77
N ARG A 233 -0.69 -13.68 17.19
CA ARG A 233 0.60 -13.53 17.86
C ARG A 233 1.55 -12.65 17.08
N GLY A 234 2.28 -11.80 17.80
CA GLY A 234 3.27 -10.89 17.25
C GLY A 234 2.70 -10.02 16.13
N TYR A 235 1.55 -9.38 16.37
CA TYR A 235 1.00 -8.39 15.45
C TYR A 235 2.00 -7.25 15.25
N ALA A 236 2.30 -6.92 14.00
CA ALA A 236 3.40 -6.03 13.66
C ALA A 236 3.09 -4.54 13.95
N ILE A 237 1.81 -4.15 14.01
CA ILE A 237 1.45 -2.79 14.42
C ILE A 237 1.57 -2.73 15.94
N ASP A 238 2.60 -2.04 16.41
CA ASP A 238 2.81 -1.77 17.83
C ASP A 238 1.81 -0.69 18.25
N CYS A 239 0.92 -1.06 19.15
CA CYS A 239 -0.14 -0.19 19.64
C CYS A 239 -0.02 -0.27 21.14
N ASP A 240 0.29 0.84 21.82
CA ASP A 240 0.67 1.03 23.23
C ASP A 240 -0.13 0.23 24.32
N GLY A 241 -0.32 -1.06 24.14
CA GLY A 241 -1.22 -1.99 24.86
C GLY A 241 -2.73 -1.71 24.73
N ARG A 242 -3.17 -0.55 24.24
CA ARG A 242 -4.55 -0.05 24.45
C ARG A 242 -5.46 -0.07 23.23
N ARG A 243 -4.90 -0.22 22.04
CA ARG A 243 -5.62 -0.15 20.77
C ARG A 243 -5.25 -1.33 19.90
N PHE A 244 -6.21 -1.85 19.17
CA PHE A 244 -5.99 -2.88 18.17
C PHE A 244 -6.49 -2.39 16.81
N PRO A 245 -5.60 -1.88 15.94
CA PRO A 245 -5.90 -1.47 14.58
C PRO A 245 -6.30 -2.68 13.75
N THR A 246 -7.61 -2.95 13.66
CA THR A 246 -8.16 -4.02 12.82
C THR A 246 -8.22 -3.63 11.35
N LEU A 247 -8.01 -2.35 11.02
CA LEU A 247 -8.13 -1.77 9.69
C LEU A 247 -7.54 -2.64 8.55
N PRO A 248 -6.25 -3.03 8.56
CA PRO A 248 -5.68 -3.85 7.48
C PRO A 248 -6.30 -5.25 7.41
N ILE A 249 -6.68 -5.83 8.56
CA ILE A 249 -7.32 -7.16 8.64
C ILE A 249 -8.73 -7.07 8.05
N GLY A 250 -9.50 -6.07 8.46
CA GLY A 250 -10.87 -5.87 8.02
C GLY A 250 -10.98 -5.61 6.51
N ILE A 251 -10.07 -4.81 5.95
CA ILE A 251 -10.02 -4.57 4.51
C ILE A 251 -9.76 -5.87 3.73
N ASP A 252 -8.79 -6.68 4.16
CA ASP A 252 -8.49 -7.93 3.45
C ASP A 252 -9.62 -8.96 3.57
N ILE A 253 -10.29 -9.04 4.73
CA ILE A 253 -11.48 -9.91 4.90
C ILE A 253 -12.60 -9.45 3.95
N LEU A 254 -12.86 -8.14 3.88
CA LEU A 254 -13.88 -7.60 2.98
C LEU A 254 -13.58 -7.88 1.51
N ARG A 255 -12.31 -7.85 1.09
CA ARG A 255 -11.89 -8.23 -0.28
C ARG A 255 -12.20 -9.68 -0.64
N ARG A 256 -12.29 -10.56 0.36
CA ARG A 256 -12.54 -12.00 0.19
C ARG A 256 -13.97 -12.41 0.53
N THR A 257 -14.79 -11.46 1.00
CA THR A 257 -16.18 -11.69 1.37
C THR A 257 -17.09 -11.54 0.15
N SER A 258 -18.03 -12.46 -0.02
CA SER A 258 -19.07 -12.30 -1.04
C SER A 258 -20.04 -11.17 -0.67
N GLU A 259 -20.60 -10.43 -1.63
CA GLU A 259 -21.54 -9.30 -1.39
C GLU A 259 -22.71 -9.61 -0.42
N ALA A 260 -23.07 -10.89 -0.24
CA ALA A 260 -24.12 -11.33 0.67
C ALA A 260 -23.80 -11.19 2.18
N THR A 261 -22.53 -11.04 2.57
CA THR A 261 -22.05 -11.04 3.97
C THR A 261 -21.49 -9.68 4.41
N ALA A 262 -22.06 -8.60 3.87
CA ALA A 262 -21.46 -7.26 3.86
C ALA A 262 -21.26 -6.60 5.24
N ALA A 263 -21.81 -7.12 6.33
CA ALA A 263 -21.62 -6.58 7.67
C ALA A 263 -20.73 -7.54 8.46
N LEU A 264 -19.52 -7.08 8.76
CA LEU A 264 -18.58 -7.76 9.62
C LEU A 264 -18.16 -6.78 10.71
N GLY A 265 -18.11 -7.25 11.94
CA GLY A 265 -17.65 -6.51 13.12
C GLY A 265 -16.64 -7.33 13.90
N VAL A 266 -15.96 -6.65 14.82
CA VAL A 266 -15.05 -7.29 15.79
C VAL A 266 -15.55 -6.99 17.20
N THR A 267 -15.55 -8.00 18.07
CA THR A 267 -15.93 -7.92 19.49
C THR A 267 -14.91 -8.65 20.37
N ASP A 268 -15.08 -8.54 21.69
CA ASP A 268 -14.36 -9.32 22.69
C ASP A 268 -12.82 -9.27 22.55
N VAL A 269 -12.28 -8.09 22.22
CA VAL A 269 -10.84 -7.89 22.04
C VAL A 269 -10.13 -7.86 23.38
N THR A 270 -9.10 -8.68 23.53
CA THR A 270 -8.25 -8.76 24.72
C THR A 270 -6.78 -8.72 24.31
N ALA A 271 -6.00 -7.82 24.91
CA ALA A 271 -4.55 -7.79 24.76
C ALA A 271 -3.90 -8.82 25.68
N LEU A 272 -3.07 -9.71 25.13
CA LEU A 272 -2.33 -10.71 25.91
C LEU A 272 -0.88 -10.28 26.23
N GLY A 273 -0.42 -9.17 25.64
CA GLY A 273 0.93 -8.63 25.77
C GLY A 273 1.85 -9.00 24.60
N GLU A 274 2.94 -8.26 24.40
CA GLU A 274 3.93 -8.49 23.33
C GLU A 274 3.35 -8.56 21.89
N GLY A 275 2.24 -7.85 21.63
CA GLY A 275 1.56 -7.86 20.34
C GLY A 275 0.66 -9.08 20.10
N ASP A 276 0.36 -9.84 21.15
CA ASP A 276 -0.59 -10.95 21.12
C ASP A 276 -2.01 -10.48 21.48
N TRP A 277 -3.01 -10.97 20.75
CA TRP A 277 -4.40 -10.52 20.83
C TRP A 277 -5.37 -11.69 20.71
N GLU A 278 -6.48 -11.63 21.44
CA GLU A 278 -7.67 -12.46 21.24
C GLU A 278 -8.85 -11.58 20.85
N LEU A 279 -9.70 -12.05 19.93
CA LEU A 279 -10.87 -11.30 19.45
C LEU A 279 -11.91 -12.22 18.81
N VAL A 280 -13.12 -11.71 18.61
CA VAL A 280 -14.19 -12.38 17.87
C VAL A 280 -14.53 -11.57 16.64
N VAL A 281 -14.41 -12.16 15.45
CA VAL A 281 -14.98 -11.60 14.21
C VAL A 281 -16.39 -12.13 14.06
N THR A 282 -17.36 -11.29 13.70
CA THR A 282 -18.76 -11.68 13.59
C THR A 282 -19.44 -11.01 12.41
N SER A 283 -20.39 -11.69 11.79
CA SER A 283 -21.27 -11.11 10.76
C SER A 283 -22.48 -10.38 11.34
N ASP A 284 -22.53 -10.22 12.67
CA ASP A 284 -23.59 -9.50 13.36
C ASP A 284 -23.46 -7.99 13.14
N VAL A 285 -24.49 -7.38 12.56
CA VAL A 285 -24.54 -5.94 12.23
C VAL A 285 -24.66 -5.07 13.48
N GLU A 286 -25.15 -5.64 14.59
CA GLU A 286 -25.30 -4.94 15.87
C GLU A 286 -24.04 -5.02 16.74
N ALA A 287 -23.03 -5.79 16.33
CA ALA A 287 -21.75 -5.90 17.02
C ALA A 287 -20.98 -4.57 16.95
N ALA A 288 -20.79 -3.95 18.13
CA ALA A 288 -20.52 -2.52 18.29
C ALA A 288 -19.13 -2.01 17.85
N GLY A 289 -18.21 -2.87 17.42
CA GLY A 289 -16.81 -2.49 17.25
C GLY A 289 -16.44 -1.80 15.93
N GLY A 290 -17.10 -2.16 14.83
CA GLY A 290 -16.57 -1.86 13.49
C GLY A 290 -15.21 -2.55 13.23
N LEU A 291 -14.70 -2.44 12.00
CA LEU A 291 -13.46 -3.11 11.55
C LEU A 291 -12.24 -2.19 11.54
N VAL A 292 -12.29 -1.06 12.24
CA VAL A 292 -11.26 -0.01 12.12
C VAL A 292 -10.25 -0.06 13.26
N CYS A 293 -10.71 0.08 14.50
CA CYS A 293 -9.88 0.12 15.69
C CYS A 293 -10.77 -0.24 16.88
N LEU A 294 -10.18 -0.90 17.88
CA LEU A 294 -10.85 -1.21 19.14
C LEU A 294 -9.97 -0.83 20.32
N THR A 295 -10.57 -0.19 21.30
CA THR A 295 -9.97 0.03 22.62
C THR A 295 -10.38 -1.09 23.56
N GLU A 296 -9.46 -1.55 24.41
CA GLU A 296 -9.80 -2.43 25.53
C GLU A 296 -10.90 -1.73 26.37
N ASP A 297 -12.05 -2.38 26.57
CA ASP A 297 -13.09 -1.86 27.47
C ASP A 297 -12.49 -1.77 28.88
N GLU A 298 -12.44 -0.56 29.44
CA GLU A 298 -12.03 -0.37 30.82
C GLU A 298 -13.04 -1.11 31.74
N PRO A 299 -12.60 -2.00 32.64
CA PRO A 299 -13.48 -2.88 33.42
C PRO A 299 -14.42 -2.17 34.39
#